data_AF-A0A1M4T5V7-F1
#
_entry.id   AF-A0A1M4T5V7-F1
#
_cell.length_a   1.000
_cell.length_b   1.000
_cell.length_c   1.000
_cell.angle_alpha   90.00
_cell.angle_beta   90.00
_cell.angle_gamma   90.00
#
_symmetry.space_group_name_H-M   'P 1'
#
loop_
_entity.id
_entity.type
_entity.pdbx_description
1 polymer ?
#
loop_
_entity_poly.entity_id
_entity_poly.type
_entity_poly.pdbx_seq_one_letter_code
_entity_poly.pdbx_strand_id
1 'polypeptide(L)' 'MTLFDTIRETIAKRAVYARTKAEIEAMPLDVALDLNIHRDDAAKIARQAVYG' A
#
# COMPACT_ATOMS: atom_id res chain seq x y z
N MET A 1 21.84 11.88 -7.23
CA MET A 1 20.82 11.67 -6.20
C MET A 1 21.38 12.19 -4.89
N THR A 2 20.76 13.19 -4.25
CA THR A 2 21.24 13.70 -2.96
C THR A 2 20.56 12.97 -1.80
N LEU A 3 21.11 13.09 -0.59
CA LEU A 3 20.47 12.56 0.62
C LEU A 3 19.04 13.09 0.79
N PHE A 4 18.82 14.38 0.50
CA PHE A 4 17.50 15.00 0.59
C PHE A 4 16.51 14.40 -0.42
N ASP A 5 16.97 14.07 -1.64
CA ASP A 5 16.12 13.44 -2.65
C ASP A 5 15.73 12.03 -2.23
N THR A 6 16.67 11.25 -1.70
CA THR A 6 16.41 9.89 -1.20
C THR A 6 15.43 9.89 -0.02
N ILE A 7 15.58 10.83 0.91
CA ILE A 7 14.64 10.98 2.04
C ILE A 7 13.25 11.35 1.53
N ARG A 8 13.16 12.31 0.61
CA ARG A 8 11.88 12.72 0.01
C ARG A 8 11.16 11.55 -0.66
N GLU A 9 11.87 10.78 -1.47
CA GLU A 9 11.30 9.61 -2.16
C GLU A 9 10.86 8.53 -1.17
N THR A 10 11.64 8.29 -0.11
CA THR A 10 11.30 7.30 0.92
C THR A 10 10.02 7.68 1.65
N ILE A 11 9.88 8.95 2.02
CA ILE A 11 8.66 9.46 2.68
C ILE A 11 7.47 9.35 1.72
N ALA A 12 7.64 9.72 0.45
CA ALA A 12 6.58 9.62 -0.55
C ALA A 12 6.10 8.16 -0.71
N LYS A 13 7.03 7.20 -0.87
CA LYS A 13 6.68 5.78 -0.92
C LYS A 13 5.97 5.32 0.35
N ARG A 14 6.42 5.75 1.53
CA ARG A 14 5.78 5.40 2.79
C ARG A 14 4.35 5.91 2.89
N ALA A 15 4.08 7.13 2.40
CA ALA A 15 2.74 7.69 2.35
C ALA A 15 1.81 6.90 1.43
N VAL A 16 2.29 6.53 0.23
CA VAL A 16 1.53 5.69 -0.71
C VAL A 16 1.23 4.33 -0.10
N TYR A 17 2.23 3.66 0.49
CA TYR A 17 2.04 2.38 1.18
C TYR A 17 0.97 2.45 2.26
N ALA A 18 1.03 3.47 3.13
CA ALA A 18 0.08 3.61 4.22
C ALA A 18 -1.35 3.82 3.70
N ARG A 19 -1.50 4.64 2.65
CA ARG A 19 -2.78 4.88 1.99
C ARG A 19 -3.33 3.61 1.33
N THR A 20 -2.54 2.93 0.51
CA THR A 20 -2.96 1.70 -0.17
C THR A 20 -3.36 0.62 0.83
N LYS A 21 -2.58 0.44 1.91
CA LYS A 21 -2.92 -0.50 2.97
C LYS A 21 -4.29 -0.16 3.59
N ALA A 22 -4.50 1.11 3.96
CA ALA A 22 -5.75 1.54 4.58
C ALA A 22 -6.96 1.38 3.63
N GLU A 23 -6.78 1.66 2.33
CA GLU A 23 -7.84 1.48 1.32
C GLU A 23 -8.23 -0.01 1.18
N ILE A 24 -7.26 -0.94 1.21
CA ILE A 24 -7.54 -2.38 1.19
C ILE A 24 -8.20 -2.83 2.50
N GLU A 25 -7.71 -2.36 3.65
CA GLU A 25 -8.29 -2.69 4.96
C GLU A 25 -9.73 -2.18 5.08
N ALA A 26 -10.05 -1.02 4.51
CA ALA A 26 -11.38 -0.42 4.52
C ALA A 26 -12.31 -0.92 3.41
N MET A 27 -11.82 -1.79 2.52
CA MET A 27 -12.59 -2.28 1.38
C MET A 27 -13.84 -3.05 1.85
N PRO A 28 -15.02 -2.79 1.25
CA PRO A 28 -16.21 -3.61 1.48
C PRO A 28 -15.92 -5.09 1.20
N LEU A 29 -16.50 -5.98 2.01
CA LEU A 29 -16.18 -7.41 1.95
C LEU A 29 -16.60 -8.04 0.61
N ASP A 30 -17.76 -7.65 0.09
CA ASP A 30 -18.26 -8.04 -1.23
C ASP A 30 -17.27 -7.67 -2.35
N VAL A 31 -16.79 -6.44 -2.36
CA VAL A 31 -15.79 -5.98 -3.34
C VAL A 31 -14.47 -6.74 -3.19
N ALA A 32 -14.03 -6.99 -1.95
CA ALA A 32 -12.81 -7.75 -1.69
C ALA A 32 -12.91 -9.18 -2.21
N LEU A 33 -14.06 -9.84 -2.03
CA LEU A 33 -14.32 -11.18 -2.55
C LEU A 33 -14.37 -11.20 -4.08
N ASP A 34 -15.03 -10.23 -4.71
CA ASP A 34 -15.10 -10.12 -6.18
C ASP A 34 -13.71 -9.95 -6.82
N LEU A 35 -12.83 -9.19 -6.16
CA LEU A 35 -11.45 -8.98 -6.61
C LEU A 35 -10.48 -10.09 -6.19
N ASN A 36 -10.96 -11.11 -5.47
CA ASN A 36 -10.13 -12.15 -4.86
C ASN A 36 -8.99 -11.57 -3.99
N ILE A 37 -9.31 -10.54 -3.22
CA ILE A 37 -8.42 -9.86 -2.28
C ILE A 37 -8.76 -10.29 -0.86
N HIS A 38 -7.78 -10.83 -0.14
CA HIS A 38 -7.90 -11.06 1.29
C HIS A 38 -7.50 -9.79 2.05
N ARG A 39 -8.44 -9.18 2.78
CA ARG A 39 -8.21 -7.90 3.49
C ARG A 39 -7.10 -8.00 4.54
N ASP A 40 -6.93 -9.15 5.19
CA ASP A 40 -5.85 -9.34 6.18
C ASP A 40 -4.45 -9.32 5.53
N ASP A 41 -4.37 -9.56 4.22
CA ASP A 41 -3.13 -9.43 3.44
C ASP A 41 -2.86 -8.00 2.96
N ALA A 42 -3.67 -7.01 3.37
CA ALA A 42 -3.53 -5.60 2.95
C ALA A 42 -2.09 -5.08 3.07
N ALA A 43 -1.41 -5.40 4.17
CA ALA A 43 -0.02 -5.00 4.37
C ALA A 43 0.94 -5.64 3.36
N LYS A 44 0.75 -6.93 3.05
CA LYS A 44 1.56 -7.65 2.06
C LYS A 44 1.31 -7.13 0.66
N ILE A 45 0.04 -6.96 0.27
CA ILE A 45 -0.37 -6.45 -1.03
C ILE A 45 0.14 -5.01 -1.23
N ALA A 46 -0.08 -4.12 -0.26
CA ALA A 46 0.40 -2.75 -0.33
C ALA A 46 1.94 -2.68 -0.41
N ARG A 47 2.64 -3.55 0.31
CA ARG A 47 4.10 -3.60 0.26
C ARG A 47 4.59 -4.00 -1.12
N GLN A 48 4.02 -5.07 -1.69
CA GLN A 48 4.34 -5.56 -3.03
C GLN A 48 4.07 -4.48 -4.09
N ALA A 49 2.93 -3.79 -4.00
CA ALA A 49 2.55 -2.77 -4.98
C ALA A 49 3.45 -1.52 -4.95
N VAL A 50 3.93 -1.11 -3.77
CA VAL A 50 4.69 0.14 -3.61
C VAL A 50 6.20 -0.04 -3.68
N TYR A 51 6.71 -1.16 -3.17
CA TYR A 51 8.15 -1.41 -3.07
C TYR A 51 8.68 -2.43 -4.07
N GLY A 52 7.81 -3.27 -4.64
CA GLY A 52 8.20 -4.38 -5.51
C GLY A 52 8.62 -5.62 -4.72
#